data_AF-A0A2T3QD12-F1
#
_entry.id   AF-A0A2T3QD12-F1
#
_cell.length_a   1.000
_cell.length_b   1.000
_cell.length_c   1.000
_cell.angle_alpha   90.00
_cell.angle_beta   90.00
_cell.angle_gamma   90.00
#
_symmetry.space_group_name_H-M   'P 1'
#
loop_
_entity.id
_entity.type
_entity.pdbx_description
1 polymer ?
#
loop_
_entity_poly.entity_id
_entity_poly.type
_entity_poly.pdbx_seq_one_letter_code
_entity_poly.pdbx_strand_id
1 'polypeptide(L)' 'MKTQSLTNAIAALREQVKARHSADKTALLLATEQVKKQEPYSSQVQQALIGNSEGKTLKTVTARWVKQRLQQ' A
#
# COMPACT_ATOMS: atom_id res chain seq x y z
N MET A 1 2.08 -9.00 -15.33
CA MET A 1 1.64 -7.82 -14.54
C MET A 1 0.71 -8.29 -13.43
N LYS A 2 0.89 -7.86 -12.18
CA LYS A 2 -0.06 -8.17 -11.10
C LYS A 2 -1.36 -7.38 -11.36
N THR A 3 -2.51 -8.05 -11.38
CA THR A 3 -3.83 -7.44 -11.55
C THR A 3 -4.07 -6.35 -10.50
N GLN A 4 -4.74 -5.25 -10.86
CA GLN A 4 -5.03 -4.18 -9.91
C GLN A 4 -5.96 -4.67 -8.80
N SER A 5 -5.53 -4.59 -7.54
CA SER A 5 -6.35 -4.95 -6.38
C SER A 5 -5.81 -4.36 -5.08
N LEU A 6 -6.65 -4.27 -4.04
CA LEU A 6 -6.22 -3.85 -2.70
C LEU A 6 -5.08 -4.71 -2.14
N THR A 7 -5.12 -6.02 -2.35
CA THR A 7 -4.06 -6.92 -1.89
C THR A 7 -2.73 -6.62 -2.56
N ASN A 8 -2.74 -6.37 -3.88
CA ASN A 8 -1.54 -6.04 -4.64
C ASN A 8 -1.06 -4.61 -4.34
N ALA A 9 -1.96 -3.67 -4.09
CA ALA A 9 -1.63 -2.33 -3.62
C ALA A 9 -0.94 -2.36 -2.25
N ILE A 10 -1.46 -3.13 -1.29
CA ILE A 10 -0.81 -3.33 0.02
C ILE A 10 0.59 -3.93 -0.15
N ALA A 11 0.73 -4.94 -1.02
CA ALA A 11 2.04 -5.54 -1.31
C ALA A 11 3.02 -4.53 -1.92
N ALA A 12 2.59 -3.75 -2.91
CA ALA A 12 3.43 -2.72 -3.54
C ALA A 12 3.87 -1.64 -2.55
N LEU A 13 2.97 -1.20 -1.66
CA LEU A 13 3.30 -0.24 -0.61
C LEU A 13 4.31 -0.80 0.39
N ARG A 14 4.21 -2.10 0.75
CA ARG A 14 5.22 -2.77 1.59
C ARG A 14 6.59 -2.82 0.91
N GLU A 15 6.63 -3.15 -0.37
CA GLU A 15 7.87 -3.16 -1.17
C GLU A 15 8.48 -1.76 -1.23
N GLN A 16 7.68 -0.70 -1.40
CA GLN A 16 8.14 0.68 -1.39
C GLN A 16 8.78 1.06 -0.04
N VAL A 17 8.15 0.71 1.08
CA VAL A 17 8.71 0.95 2.42
C VAL A 17 10.01 0.18 2.63
N LYS A 18 10.05 -1.08 2.20
CA LYS A 18 11.28 -1.90 2.27
C LYS A 18 12.42 -1.28 1.45
N ALA A 19 12.13 -0.83 0.23
CA ALA A 19 13.10 -0.18 -0.65
C ALA A 19 13.62 1.14 -0.06
N ARG A 20 12.76 1.91 0.63
CA ARG A 20 13.18 3.10 1.38
C ARG A 20 14.17 2.75 2.49
N HIS A 21 13.91 1.67 3.24
CA HIS A 21 14.80 1.24 4.33
C HIS A 21 16.15 0.68 3.84
N SER A 22 16.18 0.06 2.65
CA SER A 22 17.42 -0.47 2.07
C SER A 22 18.30 0.58 1.37
N ALA A 23 17.89 1.84 1.32
CA ALA A 23 18.58 2.94 0.62
C ALA A 23 18.88 2.70 -0.87
N ASP A 24 18.21 1.71 -1.49
CA ASP A 24 18.37 1.38 -2.91
C ASP A 24 17.43 2.28 -3.73
N LYS A 25 18.03 3.26 -4.43
CA LYS A 25 17.32 4.24 -5.26
C LYS A 25 16.60 3.60 -6.43
N THR A 26 17.17 2.55 -7.03
CA THR A 26 16.58 1.85 -8.18
C THR A 26 15.38 1.04 -7.74
N ALA A 27 15.52 0.30 -6.64
CA ALA A 27 14.39 -0.43 -6.04
C ALA A 27 13.28 0.52 -5.61
N LEU A 28 13.62 1.69 -5.07
CA LEU A 28 12.62 2.69 -4.67
C LEU A 28 11.85 3.25 -5.87
N LEU A 29 12.53 3.54 -6.98
CA LEU A 29 11.92 4.00 -8.23
C LEU A 29 10.94 2.95 -8.76
N LEU A 30 11.38 1.70 -8.91
CA LEU A 30 10.54 0.60 -9.38
C LEU A 30 9.34 0.37 -8.47
N ALA A 31 9.54 0.34 -7.15
CA ALA A 31 8.46 0.16 -6.20
C ALA A 31 7.46 1.32 -6.25
N THR A 32 7.93 2.56 -6.45
CA THR A 32 7.05 3.72 -6.61
C THR A 32 6.20 3.64 -7.88
N GLU A 33 6.76 3.17 -8.99
CA GLU A 33 5.98 2.89 -10.20
C GLU A 33 4.95 1.78 -9.99
N GLN A 34 5.31 0.72 -9.26
CA GLN A 34 4.38 -0.36 -8.95
C GLN A 34 3.21 0.15 -8.10
N VAL A 35 3.47 1.00 -7.11
CA VAL A 35 2.40 1.65 -6.33
C VAL A 35 1.49 2.47 -7.25
N LYS A 36 2.04 3.31 -8.14
CA LYS A 36 1.25 4.08 -9.11
C LYS A 36 0.41 3.21 -10.04
N LYS A 37 0.93 2.07 -10.49
CA LYS A 37 0.18 1.11 -11.32
C LYS A 37 -1.02 0.48 -10.60
N GLN A 38 -1.03 0.51 -9.27
CA GLN A 38 -2.12 -0.01 -8.44
C GLN A 38 -3.17 1.05 -8.10
N GLU A 39 -3.08 2.28 -8.62
CA GLU A 39 -4.18 3.25 -8.50
C GLU A 39 -5.48 2.68 -9.12
N PRO A 40 -6.65 2.93 -8.52
CA PRO A 40 -6.90 3.79 -7.35
C PRO A 40 -6.70 3.11 -5.98
N TYR A 41 -6.36 1.82 -5.95
CA TYR A 41 -6.31 1.02 -4.72
C TYR A 41 -5.17 1.41 -3.79
N SER A 42 -4.04 1.89 -4.31
CA SER A 42 -2.95 2.44 -3.51
C SER A 42 -3.39 3.66 -2.70
N SER A 43 -4.09 4.61 -3.33
CA SER A 43 -4.68 5.77 -2.65
C SER A 43 -5.67 5.36 -1.58
N GLN A 44 -6.54 4.39 -1.87
CA GLN A 44 -7.51 3.84 -0.90
C GLN A 44 -6.83 3.26 0.35
N VAL A 45 -5.75 2.50 0.17
CA VAL A 45 -4.98 1.92 1.30
C VAL A 45 -4.32 3.03 2.12
N GLN A 46 -3.71 4.02 1.47
CA GLN A 46 -3.10 5.15 2.17
C GLN A 46 -4.14 5.94 2.96
N GLN A 47 -5.29 6.25 2.35
CA GLN A 47 -6.40 6.95 2.99
C GLN A 47 -6.95 6.18 4.20
N ALA A 48 -7.15 4.87 4.07
CA ALA A 48 -7.63 4.05 5.19
C ALA A 48 -6.64 4.03 6.36
N LEU A 49 -5.34 4.13 6.09
CA LEU A 49 -4.30 4.19 7.13
C LEU A 49 -4.18 5.56 7.80
N ILE A 50 -4.56 6.65 7.11
CA ILE A 50 -4.59 8.01 7.67
C ILE A 50 -5.65 8.07 8.76
N GLY A 51 -5.27 8.52 9.96
CA GLY A 51 -6.19 8.62 11.10
C GLY A 51 -6.69 7.26 11.60
N ASN A 52 -5.98 6.16 11.33
CA ASN A 52 -6.31 4.89 11.95
C ASN A 52 -5.97 4.93 13.44
N SER A 53 -6.98 4.66 14.28
CA SER A 53 -6.85 4.56 15.74
C SER A 53 -6.55 3.14 16.22
N GLU A 54 -6.68 2.15 15.33
CA GLU A 54 -6.49 0.72 15.61
C GLU A 54 -5.02 0.28 15.62
N GLY A 55 -4.06 1.18 15.36
CA GLY A 55 -2.64 0.86 15.25
C GLY A 55 -2.31 -0.06 14.06
N LYS A 56 -3.16 -0.08 13.02
CA LYS A 56 -2.89 -0.88 11.82
C LYS A 56 -1.71 -0.28 11.06
N THR A 57 -0.86 -1.16 10.56
CA THR A 57 0.28 -0.78 9.72
C THR A 57 0.18 -1.49 8.39
N LEU A 58 1.00 -1.08 7.41
CA LEU A 58 1.09 -1.80 6.13
C LEU A 58 1.37 -3.30 6.34
N LYS A 59 2.06 -3.71 7.41
CA LYS A 59 2.33 -5.11 7.74
C LYS A 59 1.09 -5.89 8.17
N THR A 60 0.16 -5.26 8.90
CA THR A 60 -1.01 -5.91 9.51
C THR A 60 -2.34 -5.60 8.82
N VAL A 61 -2.34 -4.64 7.90
CA VAL A 61 -3.53 -4.26 7.13
C VAL A 61 -3.91 -5.35 6.12
N THR A 62 -5.22 -5.54 5.95
CA THR A 62 -5.82 -6.47 4.99
C THR A 62 -6.75 -5.74 4.04
N ALA A 63 -7.00 -6.30 2.86
CA ALA A 63 -7.95 -5.74 1.90
C ALA A 63 -9.38 -5.62 2.49
N ARG A 64 -9.78 -6.58 3.33
CA ARG A 64 -11.08 -6.54 4.02
C ARG A 64 -11.17 -5.34 4.96
N TRP A 65 -10.13 -5.09 5.75
CA TRP A 65 -10.10 -3.96 6.68
C TRP A 65 -10.15 -2.62 5.92
N VAL A 66 -9.38 -2.48 4.83
CA VAL A 66 -9.40 -1.25 4.02
C VAL A 66 -10.80 -0.97 3.48
N LYS A 67 -11.49 -2.00 2.96
CA LYS A 67 -12.88 -1.86 2.50
C LYS A 67 -13.81 -1.41 3.62
N GLN A 68 -13.71 -2.02 4.80
CA GLN A 68 -14.54 -1.65 5.94
C GLN A 68 -14.29 -0.21 6.37
N ARG A 69 -13.03 0.25 6.37
CA ARG A 69 -12.67 1.61 6.78
C ARG A 69 -13.14 2.68 5.80
N LEU A 70 -13.15 2.39 4.51
CA LEU A 70 -13.62 3.33 3.48
C LEU A 70 -15.14 3.37 3.32
N GLN A 71 -15.86 2.43 3.93
CA GLN A 71 -17.33 2.40 3.97
C GLN A 71 -17.91 3.13 5.20
N GLN A 72 -17.05 3.54 6.14
CA GLN A 72 -17.42 4.36 7.30
C GLN A 72 -17.26 5.85 6.98
#